data_AF-A0A9D6CT21-F1
#
_entry.id   AF-A0A9D6CT21-F1
#
_cell.length_a   1.000
_cell.length_b   1.000
_cell.length_c   1.000
_cell.angle_alpha   90.00
_cell.angle_beta   90.00
_cell.angle_gamma   90.00
#
_symmetry.space_group_name_H-M   'P 1'
#
loop_
_entity.id
_entity.type
_entity.pdbx_description
1 polymer ?
#
loop_
_entity_poly.entity_id
_entity_poly.type
_entity_poly.pdbx_seq_one_letter_code
_entity_poly.pdbx_strand_id
1 'polypeptide(L)'
;MVQFPVREEARFRTILHRPEVGDAISYSDPDFAERAWELAFENLTDEEWDRLEQLFIGSAGSARGFTFLDPSCNLLAWSEGLDEDVWQNNGVGVTGGLPDPLGGNAGFALTTGAGGGTLSQSIEAPAQYHYSGSIWARTASSGVVVRVHDGQGVHASRAFEPDNLWRRYEVGYAGLGSGESVHFEVSALGTAALDVFGPQLEAQIATSAYKRSSPQGGVFSNARFDQQVLRDQLVGPQRHSTKVRILWTPSLA
;
A
#
# COMPACT_ATOMS: atom_id res chain seq x y z
N MET A 1 12.39 -3.68 8.77
CA MET A 1 11.75 -4.88 8.18
C MET A 1 10.70 -5.36 9.16
N VAL A 2 9.44 -5.56 8.75
CA VAL A 2 8.42 -6.10 9.67
C VAL A 2 8.53 -7.63 9.69
N GLN A 3 8.39 -8.23 10.87
CA GLN A 3 8.38 -9.68 11.04
C GLN A 3 6.95 -10.18 11.16
N PHE A 4 6.68 -11.31 10.54
CA PHE A 4 5.39 -11.99 10.64
C PHE A 4 5.41 -12.97 11.83
N PRO A 5 4.28 -13.15 12.54
CA PRO A 5 2.93 -12.70 12.18
C PRO A 5 2.62 -11.24 12.59
N VAL A 6 1.83 -10.58 11.75
CA VAL A 6 1.15 -9.31 12.06
C VAL A 6 -0.31 -9.61 12.37
N ARG A 7 -0.85 -9.02 13.44
CA ARG A 7 -2.27 -9.10 13.76
C ARG A 7 -2.92 -7.74 13.55
N GLU A 8 -3.86 -7.66 12.61
CA GLU A 8 -4.72 -6.48 12.40
C GLU A 8 -6.06 -6.68 13.12
N GLU A 9 -6.56 -5.62 13.76
CA GLU A 9 -7.89 -5.54 14.35
C GLU A 9 -8.57 -4.26 13.86
N ALA A 10 -9.74 -4.40 13.22
CA ALA A 10 -10.59 -3.28 12.86
C ALA A 10 -11.81 -3.21 13.78
N ARG A 11 -12.08 -2.02 14.33
CA ARG A 11 -13.19 -1.76 15.24
C ARG A 11 -14.08 -0.67 14.65
N PHE A 12 -15.38 -0.94 14.69
CA PHE A 12 -16.43 -0.02 14.29
C PHE A 12 -17.41 0.11 15.46
N ARG A 13 -18.01 1.29 15.62
CA ARG A 13 -19.11 1.47 16.57
C ARG A 13 -20.43 1.28 15.86
N THR A 14 -21.37 0.69 16.58
CA THR A 14 -22.73 0.46 16.08
C THR A 14 -23.71 0.81 17.19
N ILE A 15 -24.69 1.65 16.87
CA ILE A 15 -25.77 2.01 17.77
C ILE A 15 -26.87 0.96 17.62
N LEU A 16 -27.13 0.20 18.67
CA LEU A 16 -28.18 -0.80 18.71
C LEU A 16 -29.40 -0.24 19.43
N HIS A 17 -30.47 0.01 18.68
CA HIS A 17 -31.77 0.36 19.22
C HIS A 17 -32.60 -0.91 19.44
N ARG A 18 -32.84 -1.28 20.71
CA ARG A 18 -33.74 -2.39 21.08
C ARG A 18 -35.05 -1.83 21.65
N PRO A 19 -36.17 -1.88 20.92
CA PRO A 19 -37.47 -1.52 21.46
C PRO A 19 -37.97 -2.59 22.45
N GLU A 20 -38.92 -2.24 23.33
CA GLU A 20 -39.56 -3.19 24.28
C GLU A 20 -40.34 -4.30 23.55
N VAL A 21 -40.79 -4.03 22.31
CA VAL A 21 -41.47 -4.99 21.43
C VAL A 21 -40.96 -4.77 19.99
N GLY A 22 -40.58 -5.84 19.32
CA GLY A 22 -40.12 -5.83 17.92
C GLY A 22 -38.62 -6.11 17.76
N ASP A 23 -38.15 -6.05 16.51
CA ASP A 23 -36.76 -6.36 16.17
C ASP A 23 -35.81 -5.21 16.51
N ALA A 24 -34.57 -5.58 16.84
CA ALA A 24 -33.52 -4.62 17.08
C ALA A 24 -33.08 -3.95 15.77
N ILE A 25 -32.96 -2.63 15.78
CA ILE A 25 -32.44 -1.86 14.65
C ILE A 25 -31.01 -1.46 14.97
N SER A 26 -30.11 -1.71 14.03
CA SER A 26 -28.67 -1.47 14.19
C SER A 26 -28.22 -0.40 13.19
N TYR A 27 -27.60 0.67 13.68
CA TYR A 27 -27.07 1.76 12.87
C TYR A 27 -25.53 1.78 13.01
N SER A 28 -24.79 1.79 11.91
CA SER A 28 -23.35 2.06 11.96
C SER A 28 -23.09 3.50 12.42
N ASP A 29 -22.11 3.70 13.29
CA ASP A 29 -21.54 5.03 13.57
C ASP A 29 -20.46 5.31 12.52
N PRO A 30 -20.76 6.09 11.47
CA PRO A 30 -19.78 6.35 10.40
C PRO A 30 -18.58 7.17 10.90
N ASP A 31 -18.72 7.86 12.04
CA ASP A 31 -17.70 8.74 12.61
C ASP A 31 -16.70 7.97 13.49
N PHE A 32 -16.82 6.64 13.55
CA PHE A 32 -15.88 5.79 14.25
C PHE A 32 -15.41 4.59 13.43
N ALA A 33 -14.16 4.70 12.99
CA ALA A 33 -13.36 3.55 12.61
C ALA A 33 -12.03 3.62 13.38
N GLU A 34 -11.61 2.48 13.92
CA GLU A 34 -10.32 2.31 14.55
C GLU A 34 -9.65 1.09 13.92
N ARG A 35 -8.37 1.22 13.57
CA ARG A 35 -7.54 0.09 13.16
C ARG A 35 -6.36 -0.02 14.09
N ALA A 36 -6.04 -1.24 14.48
CA ALA A 36 -4.90 -1.53 15.33
C ALA A 36 -4.07 -2.67 14.75
N TRP A 37 -2.75 -2.56 14.87
CA TRP A 37 -1.80 -3.60 14.50
C TRP A 37 -0.98 -3.99 15.71
N GLU A 38 -0.82 -5.29 15.93
CA GLU A 38 0.20 -5.84 16.83
C GLU A 38 1.31 -6.44 15.97
N LEU A 39 2.51 -5.89 16.13
CA LEU A 39 3.74 -6.31 15.45
C LEU A 39 4.65 -6.97 16.48
N ALA A 40 5.05 -8.21 16.22
CA ALA A 40 6.10 -8.87 16.98
C ALA A 40 7.45 -8.64 16.28
N PHE A 41 8.44 -8.17 17.03
CA PHE A 41 9.82 -8.06 16.54
C PHE A 41 10.69 -8.99 17.39
N GLU A 42 11.38 -9.91 16.75
CA GLU A 42 12.25 -10.90 17.39
C GLU A 42 13.66 -10.82 16.83
N ASN A 43 14.66 -11.08 17.68
CA ASN A 43 16.07 -11.09 17.28
C ASN A 43 16.52 -9.80 16.57
N LEU A 44 15.99 -8.65 16.99
CA LEU A 44 16.46 -7.36 16.52
C LEU A 44 17.92 -7.18 16.93
N THR A 45 18.73 -6.69 16.00
CA THR A 45 20.09 -6.22 16.29
C THR A 45 20.08 -4.95 17.13
N ASP A 46 21.19 -4.60 17.77
CA ASP A 46 21.34 -3.33 18.52
C ASP A 46 20.93 -2.12 17.66
N GLU A 47 21.36 -2.10 16.38
CA GLU A 47 21.04 -1.01 15.46
C GLU A 47 19.54 -0.93 15.12
N GLU A 48 18.87 -2.07 14.94
CA GLU A 48 17.43 -2.10 14.68
C GLU A 48 16.63 -1.72 15.93
N TRP A 49 17.08 -2.16 17.10
CA TRP A 49 16.50 -1.76 18.38
C TRP A 49 16.62 -0.26 18.59
N ASP A 50 17.81 0.32 18.40
CA ASP A 50 18.05 1.76 18.54
C ASP A 50 17.14 2.58 17.61
N ARG A 51 16.95 2.13 16.36
CA ARG A 51 16.03 2.81 15.42
C ARG A 51 14.57 2.75 15.89
N LEU A 52 14.13 1.62 16.44
CA LEU A 52 12.77 1.47 16.98
C LEU A 52 12.58 2.33 18.23
N GLU A 53 13.56 2.36 19.12
CA GLU A 53 13.54 3.20 20.32
C GLU A 53 13.54 4.69 19.96
N GLN A 54 14.35 5.11 18.99
CA GLN A 54 14.37 6.48 18.47
C GLN A 54 13.02 6.88 17.88
N LEU A 55 12.36 5.99 17.12
CA LEU A 55 11.01 6.24 16.61
C LEU A 55 10.00 6.42 17.76
N PHE A 56 10.07 5.57 18.79
CA PHE A 56 9.20 5.65 19.95
C PHE A 56 9.39 6.95 20.74
N ILE A 57 10.65 7.34 21.00
CA ILE A 57 11.01 8.58 21.67
C ILE A 57 10.60 9.80 20.83
N GLY A 58 10.87 9.78 19.52
CA GLY A 58 10.49 10.86 18.59
C GLY A 58 8.98 11.08 18.52
N SER A 59 8.22 10.00 18.68
CA SER A 59 6.75 10.02 18.76
C SER A 59 6.22 10.45 20.14
N ALA A 60 7.12 10.71 21.11
CA ALA A 60 6.78 10.91 22.52
C ALA A 60 5.84 9.80 23.04
N GLY A 61 6.19 8.55 22.72
CA GLY A 61 5.34 7.38 22.93
C GLY A 61 4.10 7.43 22.05
N SER A 62 2.93 7.58 22.68
CA SER A 62 1.63 7.60 21.98
C SER A 62 1.14 9.00 21.56
N ALA A 63 1.88 10.06 21.91
CA ALA A 63 1.38 11.42 21.83
C ALA A 63 1.46 12.05 20.43
N ARG A 64 2.42 11.63 19.59
CA ARG A 64 2.58 12.11 18.21
C ARG A 64 2.39 10.98 17.23
N GLY A 65 1.75 11.30 16.10
CA GLY A 65 1.56 10.37 15.01
C GLY A 65 2.78 10.26 14.10
N PHE A 66 2.80 9.20 13.31
CA PHE A 66 3.73 8.93 12.22
C PHE A 66 2.98 8.22 11.08
N THR A 67 3.60 8.14 9.90
CA THR A 67 3.05 7.38 8.79
C THR A 67 3.37 5.90 8.96
N PHE A 68 2.33 5.08 9.09
CA PHE A 68 2.46 3.63 9.13
C PHE A 68 2.13 3.02 7.77
N LEU A 69 3.04 2.19 7.25
CA LEU A 69 2.83 1.39 6.05
C LEU A 69 2.46 -0.02 6.48
N ASP A 70 1.24 -0.46 6.18
CA ASP A 70 0.76 -1.77 6.55
C ASP A 70 1.40 -2.85 5.66
N PRO A 71 2.24 -3.75 6.22
CA PRO A 71 2.93 -4.78 5.46
C PRO A 71 1.98 -5.86 4.91
N SER A 72 0.77 -5.98 5.47
CA SER A 72 -0.21 -6.98 5.09
C SER A 72 -1.13 -6.53 3.95
N CYS A 73 -1.17 -5.23 3.64
CA CYS A 73 -2.06 -4.65 2.64
C CYS A 73 -1.34 -4.22 1.36
N ASN A 74 -2.10 -3.88 0.32
CA ASN A 74 -1.60 -3.15 -0.83
C ASN A 74 -1.55 -1.66 -0.47
N LEU A 75 -0.42 -0.99 -0.67
CA LEU A 75 -0.25 0.41 -0.33
C LEU A 75 -1.05 1.33 -1.25
N LEU A 76 -1.36 0.89 -2.47
CA LEU A 76 -2.18 1.64 -3.42
C LEU A 76 -3.66 1.57 -3.00
N ALA A 77 -4.37 2.68 -3.14
CA ALA A 77 -5.83 2.73 -3.10
C ALA A 77 -6.44 2.30 -4.45
N TRP A 78 -7.65 1.74 -4.43
CA TRP A 78 -8.43 1.42 -5.61
C TRP A 78 -7.69 0.59 -6.69
N SER A 79 -7.07 -0.54 -6.30
CA SER A 79 -6.35 -1.41 -7.24
C SER A 79 -7.21 -2.08 -8.31
N GLU A 80 -8.54 -2.02 -8.19
CA GLU A 80 -9.52 -2.50 -9.18
C GLU A 80 -10.46 -1.36 -9.65
N GLY A 81 -10.08 -0.10 -9.41
CA GLY A 81 -10.82 1.11 -9.80
C GLY A 81 -9.86 2.14 -10.36
N LEU A 82 -9.37 1.93 -11.59
CA LEU A 82 -8.36 2.80 -12.22
C LEU A 82 -8.94 4.12 -12.77
N ASP A 83 -10.25 4.27 -12.71
CA ASP A 83 -11.03 5.46 -13.05
C ASP A 83 -11.28 6.40 -11.86
N GLU A 84 -10.83 6.01 -10.66
CA GLU A 84 -10.94 6.81 -9.44
C GLU A 84 -9.90 7.94 -9.38
N ASP A 85 -10.25 9.07 -8.77
CA ASP A 85 -9.45 10.32 -8.75
C ASP A 85 -8.04 10.18 -8.13
N VAL A 86 -7.80 9.14 -7.33
CA VAL A 86 -6.47 8.85 -6.77
C VAL A 86 -5.45 8.47 -7.85
N TRP A 87 -5.91 8.03 -9.02
CA TRP A 87 -5.08 7.70 -10.17
C TRP A 87 -4.87 8.94 -11.04
N GLN A 88 -3.65 9.46 -11.02
CA GLN A 88 -3.21 10.58 -11.85
C GLN A 88 -3.09 10.12 -13.31
N ASN A 89 -4.07 10.54 -14.11
CA ASN A 89 -4.14 10.23 -15.53
C ASN A 89 -3.59 11.38 -16.37
N ASN A 90 -2.58 11.08 -17.18
CA ASN A 90 -2.01 12.01 -18.15
C ASN A 90 -2.03 11.38 -19.55
N GLY A 91 -3.13 11.58 -20.28
CA GLY A 91 -3.25 11.17 -21.68
C GLY A 91 -3.59 9.70 -21.90
N VAL A 92 -4.18 9.04 -20.90
CA VAL A 92 -4.61 7.63 -20.98
C VAL A 92 -6.14 7.55 -21.00
N GLY A 93 -6.73 6.86 -21.96
CA GLY A 93 -8.13 6.43 -21.87
C GLY A 93 -8.22 5.20 -20.98
N VAL A 94 -9.09 5.23 -19.96
CA VAL A 94 -9.28 4.14 -18.99
C VAL A 94 -10.69 3.56 -19.15
N THR A 95 -10.83 2.25 -19.30
CA THR A 95 -12.14 1.58 -19.41
C THR A 95 -12.12 0.26 -18.66
N GLY A 96 -12.96 0.13 -17.63
CA GLY A 96 -13.05 -1.07 -16.80
C GLY A 96 -13.98 -2.16 -17.35
N GLY A 97 -14.04 -3.28 -16.64
CA GLY A 97 -14.96 -4.39 -16.92
C GLY A 97 -14.39 -5.47 -17.85
N LEU A 98 -13.08 -5.53 -18.05
CA LEU A 98 -12.44 -6.58 -18.83
C LEU A 98 -12.20 -7.86 -18.01
N PRO A 99 -12.18 -9.04 -18.65
CA PRO A 99 -11.75 -10.27 -17.99
C PRO A 99 -10.34 -10.15 -17.41
N ASP A 100 -10.18 -10.52 -16.15
CA ASP A 100 -8.90 -10.49 -15.44
C ASP A 100 -8.24 -11.89 -15.40
N PRO A 101 -6.91 -11.97 -15.16
CA PRO A 101 -6.19 -13.24 -15.13
C PRO A 101 -6.55 -14.15 -13.93
N LEU A 102 -7.34 -13.67 -12.97
CA LEU A 102 -7.84 -14.45 -11.84
C LEU A 102 -9.24 -15.02 -12.09
N GLY A 103 -9.80 -14.79 -13.28
CA GLY A 103 -11.10 -15.33 -13.72
C GLY A 103 -12.31 -14.43 -13.41
N GLY A 104 -12.07 -13.20 -12.94
CA GLY A 104 -13.10 -12.17 -12.77
C GLY A 104 -13.21 -11.22 -13.96
N ASN A 105 -13.82 -10.05 -13.72
CA ASN A 105 -13.99 -8.97 -14.71
C ASN A 105 -13.46 -7.62 -14.18
N ALA A 106 -12.44 -7.64 -13.32
CA ALA A 106 -11.85 -6.44 -12.72
C ALA A 106 -10.70 -5.84 -13.55
N GLY A 107 -10.49 -6.30 -14.79
CA GLY A 107 -9.48 -5.78 -15.70
C GLY A 107 -9.87 -4.43 -16.33
N PHE A 108 -8.87 -3.68 -16.77
CA PHE A 108 -9.01 -2.38 -17.40
C PHE A 108 -8.26 -2.32 -18.72
N ALA A 109 -8.89 -1.76 -19.76
CA ALA A 109 -8.21 -1.32 -20.97
C ALA A 109 -7.64 0.07 -20.75
N LEU A 110 -6.36 0.22 -21.05
CA LEU A 110 -5.66 1.50 -21.13
C LEU A 110 -5.28 1.77 -22.59
N THR A 111 -5.58 2.97 -23.08
CA THR A 111 -5.24 3.40 -24.44
C THR A 111 -4.54 4.74 -24.43
N THR A 112 -3.52 4.91 -25.27
CA THR A 112 -2.77 6.17 -25.40
C THR A 112 -2.78 6.67 -26.84
N GLY A 113 -2.64 7.99 -27.00
CA GLY A 113 -2.46 8.62 -28.31
C GLY A 113 -0.99 8.68 -28.74
N ALA A 114 -0.72 9.31 -29.88
CA ALA A 114 0.64 9.40 -30.45
C ALA A 114 1.68 10.08 -29.54
N GLY A 115 1.25 10.86 -28.54
CA GLY A 115 2.12 11.47 -27.52
C GLY A 115 2.50 10.54 -26.38
N GLY A 116 1.97 9.32 -26.33
CA GLY A 116 2.05 8.45 -25.16
C GLY A 116 1.08 8.87 -24.06
N GLY A 117 1.25 8.27 -22.89
CA GLY A 117 0.49 8.61 -21.71
C GLY A 117 1.00 7.89 -20.47
N THR A 118 0.62 8.41 -19.32
CA THR A 118 0.96 7.83 -18.01
C THR A 118 -0.29 7.72 -17.13
N LEU A 119 -0.37 6.64 -16.38
CA LEU A 119 -1.32 6.47 -15.28
C LEU A 119 -0.50 6.15 -14.04
N SER A 120 -0.62 6.96 -13.00
CA SER A 120 0.19 6.79 -11.78
C SER A 120 -0.62 7.03 -10.52
N GLN A 121 -0.13 6.51 -9.40
CA GLN A 121 -0.62 6.85 -8.07
C GLN A 121 0.59 7.12 -7.18
N SER A 122 0.51 8.20 -6.41
CA SER A 122 1.51 8.55 -5.41
C SER A 122 1.03 8.13 -4.02
N ILE A 123 1.95 7.63 -3.22
CA ILE A 123 1.73 7.36 -1.80
C ILE A 123 2.67 8.21 -0.95
N GLU A 124 2.19 8.65 0.20
CA GLU A 124 3.00 9.30 1.23
C GLU A 124 3.81 8.22 1.96
N ALA A 125 5.07 8.06 1.58
CA ALA A 125 5.92 7.01 2.11
C ALA A 125 7.40 7.38 1.93
N PRO A 126 8.28 7.11 2.92
CA PRO A 126 9.70 7.40 2.78
C PRO A 126 10.32 6.61 1.61
N ALA A 127 10.91 7.32 0.65
CA ALA A 127 11.54 6.72 -0.52
C ALA A 127 12.80 5.89 -0.20
N GLN A 128 13.33 5.99 1.02
CA GLN A 128 14.51 5.23 1.47
C GLN A 128 14.22 3.75 1.78
N TYR A 129 12.96 3.30 1.74
CA TYR A 129 12.62 1.90 1.93
C TYR A 129 12.73 1.08 0.64
N HIS A 130 12.79 -0.25 0.80
CA HIS A 130 12.61 -1.16 -0.32
C HIS A 130 11.13 -1.29 -0.63
N TYR A 131 10.79 -1.11 -1.90
CA TYR A 131 9.43 -1.30 -2.40
C TYR A 131 9.42 -2.36 -3.47
N SER A 132 8.33 -3.13 -3.51
CA SER A 132 8.05 -4.06 -4.59
C SER A 132 6.70 -3.68 -5.20
N GLY A 133 6.73 -3.37 -6.49
CA GLY A 133 5.57 -3.09 -7.31
C GLY A 133 5.21 -4.29 -8.18
N SER A 134 3.92 -4.53 -8.40
CA SER A 134 3.48 -5.49 -9.41
C SER A 134 2.20 -5.06 -10.11
N ILE A 135 2.01 -5.54 -11.33
CA ILE A 135 0.77 -5.40 -12.08
C ILE A 135 0.63 -6.57 -13.04
N TRP A 136 -0.59 -7.07 -13.22
CA TRP A 136 -0.87 -7.94 -14.35
C TRP A 136 -1.10 -7.10 -15.58
N ALA A 137 -0.48 -7.46 -16.69
CA ALA A 137 -0.72 -6.80 -17.96
C ALA A 137 -0.67 -7.78 -19.13
N ARG A 138 -1.35 -7.41 -20.22
CA ARG A 138 -1.12 -7.95 -21.56
C ARG A 138 -1.17 -6.81 -22.57
N THR A 139 -0.32 -6.86 -23.58
CA THR A 139 -0.29 -5.86 -24.64
C THR A 139 0.34 -6.45 -25.89
N ALA A 140 -0.02 -5.91 -27.06
CA ALA A 140 0.71 -6.12 -28.30
C ALA A 140 1.62 -4.92 -28.65
N SER A 141 1.55 -3.84 -27.86
CA SER A 141 2.32 -2.62 -28.06
C SER A 141 3.69 -2.73 -27.39
N SER A 142 4.74 -2.29 -28.08
CA SER A 142 6.06 -2.12 -27.49
C SER A 142 6.18 -0.77 -26.77
N GLY A 143 7.20 -0.60 -25.94
CA GLY A 143 7.47 0.68 -25.26
C GLY A 143 6.52 0.99 -24.10
N VAL A 144 5.82 -0.02 -23.60
CA VAL A 144 5.01 0.04 -22.38
C VAL A 144 5.84 -0.43 -21.19
N VAL A 145 5.82 0.32 -20.10
CA VAL A 145 6.61 0.05 -18.89
C VAL A 145 5.79 0.26 -17.63
N VAL A 146 6.08 -0.51 -16.60
CA VAL A 146 5.70 -0.21 -15.22
C VAL A 146 6.92 0.32 -14.47
N ARG A 147 6.73 1.30 -13.59
CA ARG A 147 7.79 1.96 -12.83
C ARG A 147 7.39 2.14 -11.37
N VAL A 148 8.41 2.11 -10.51
CA VAL A 148 8.33 2.61 -9.14
C VAL A 148 9.42 3.66 -8.97
N HIS A 149 9.08 4.86 -8.50
CA HIS A 149 10.04 5.97 -8.41
C HIS A 149 9.75 6.92 -7.24
N ASP A 150 10.74 7.74 -6.87
CA ASP A 150 10.65 8.74 -5.81
C ASP A 150 10.23 10.15 -6.28
N GLY A 151 10.10 10.33 -7.60
CA GLY A 151 9.77 11.64 -8.20
C GLY A 151 10.94 12.62 -8.22
N GLN A 152 12.12 12.22 -7.72
CA GLN A 152 13.35 13.00 -7.66
C GLN A 152 14.46 12.42 -8.55
N GLY A 153 14.15 11.38 -9.33
CA GLY A 153 14.99 10.82 -10.39
C GLY A 153 15.43 9.38 -10.14
N VAL A 154 15.28 8.86 -8.91
CA VAL A 154 15.54 7.45 -8.63
C VAL A 154 14.31 6.63 -9.01
N HIS A 155 14.50 5.66 -9.88
CA HIS A 155 13.42 4.81 -10.36
C HIS A 155 13.90 3.40 -10.69
N ALA A 156 12.98 2.46 -10.59
CA ALA A 156 13.10 1.12 -11.14
C ALA A 156 11.98 0.92 -12.16
N SER A 157 12.24 0.14 -13.22
CA SER A 157 11.26 -0.08 -14.28
C SER A 157 11.32 -1.49 -14.85
N ARG A 158 10.20 -1.94 -15.39
CA ARG A 158 10.07 -3.21 -16.12
C ARG A 158 9.25 -2.98 -17.38
N ALA A 159 9.81 -3.34 -18.53
CA ALA A 159 9.08 -3.32 -19.79
C ALA A 159 8.11 -4.49 -19.91
N PHE A 160 6.99 -4.25 -20.57
CA PHE A 160 6.02 -5.29 -20.90
C PHE A 160 6.45 -6.03 -22.16
N GLU A 161 6.09 -7.31 -22.23
CA GLU A 161 6.34 -8.15 -23.39
C GLU A 161 5.15 -7.98 -24.37
N PRO A 162 5.39 -7.64 -25.64
CA PRO A 162 4.32 -7.39 -26.60
C PRO A 162 3.79 -8.71 -27.21
N ASP A 163 3.42 -9.67 -26.35
CA ASP A 163 2.95 -11.01 -26.76
C ASP A 163 1.44 -11.22 -26.58
N ASN A 164 0.75 -10.20 -26.06
CA ASN A 164 -0.68 -10.21 -25.77
C ASN A 164 -1.11 -11.33 -24.79
N LEU A 165 -0.19 -11.80 -23.94
CA LEU A 165 -0.47 -12.78 -22.88
C LEU A 165 -0.52 -12.09 -21.52
N TRP A 166 -1.45 -12.51 -20.67
CA TRP A 166 -1.48 -12.05 -19.28
C TRP A 166 -0.22 -12.52 -18.55
N ARG A 167 0.54 -11.54 -18.04
CA ARG A 167 1.73 -11.78 -17.22
C ARG A 167 1.71 -10.84 -16.04
N ARG A 168 2.24 -11.32 -14.91
CA ARG A 168 2.55 -10.46 -13.77
C ARG A 168 3.93 -9.85 -13.97
N TYR A 169 3.98 -8.53 -14.04
CA TYR A 169 5.22 -7.77 -14.11
C TYR A 169 5.54 -7.26 -12.72
N GLU A 170 6.77 -7.50 -12.25
CA GLU A 170 7.25 -7.13 -10.92
C GLU A 170 8.43 -6.17 -11.04
N VAL A 171 8.47 -5.16 -10.17
CA VAL A 171 9.50 -4.14 -10.09
C VAL A 171 9.98 -4.03 -8.65
N GLY A 172 11.25 -4.32 -8.41
CA GLY A 172 11.91 -4.01 -7.15
C GLY A 172 12.55 -2.63 -7.21
N TYR A 173 12.19 -1.74 -6.28
CA TYR A 173 12.80 -0.44 -6.08
C TYR A 173 13.60 -0.46 -4.78
N ALA A 174 14.90 -0.22 -4.88
CA ALA A 174 15.77 -0.05 -3.73
C ALA A 174 15.82 1.43 -3.37
N GLY A 175 15.34 1.76 -2.17
CA GLY A 175 15.25 3.12 -1.69
C GLY A 175 16.60 3.78 -1.45
N LEU A 176 17.11 4.45 -2.48
CA LEU A 176 18.29 5.30 -2.40
C LEU A 176 17.93 6.79 -2.35
N GLY A 177 16.66 7.12 -2.52
CA GLY A 177 16.14 8.48 -2.51
C GLY A 177 15.78 8.96 -1.10
N SER A 178 15.74 10.29 -0.94
CA SER A 178 15.28 10.96 0.29
C SER A 178 13.89 11.57 0.15
N GLY A 179 13.13 11.18 -0.86
CA GLY A 179 11.76 11.66 -1.08
C GLY A 179 10.81 11.19 0.02
N GLU A 180 9.74 11.95 0.24
CA GLU A 180 8.64 11.60 1.16
C GLU A 180 7.44 10.98 0.42
N SER A 181 7.58 10.77 -0.88
CA SER A 181 6.59 10.13 -1.73
C SER A 181 7.21 9.01 -2.57
N VAL A 182 6.41 7.99 -2.83
CA VAL A 182 6.72 6.92 -3.78
C VAL A 182 5.59 6.83 -4.78
N HIS A 183 5.93 6.63 -6.04
CA HIS A 183 4.99 6.62 -7.15
C HIS A 183 5.01 5.25 -7.82
N PHE A 184 3.82 4.69 -8.05
CA PHE A 184 3.60 3.57 -8.95
C PHE A 184 3.07 4.10 -10.27
N GLU A 185 3.73 3.80 -11.39
CA GLU A 185 3.37 4.33 -12.70
C GLU A 185 3.31 3.21 -13.74
N VAL A 186 2.30 3.27 -14.61
CA VAL A 186 2.30 2.59 -15.90
C VAL A 186 2.37 3.66 -16.98
N SER A 187 3.32 3.52 -17.90
CA SER A 187 3.50 4.47 -18.99
C SER A 187 3.73 3.79 -20.32
N ALA A 188 3.26 4.42 -21.39
CA ALA A 188 3.45 3.96 -22.75
C ALA A 188 3.99 5.09 -23.63
N LEU A 189 4.93 4.75 -24.50
CA LEU A 189 5.42 5.66 -25.54
C LEU A 189 4.53 5.55 -26.78
N GLY A 190 4.00 6.69 -27.22
CA GLY A 190 3.15 6.75 -28.40
C GLY A 190 1.83 5.99 -28.25
N THR A 191 1.24 5.63 -29.39
CA THR A 191 -0.04 4.92 -29.42
C THR A 191 0.12 3.50 -28.93
N ALA A 192 -0.48 3.18 -27.79
CA ALA A 192 -0.48 1.86 -27.21
C ALA A 192 -1.88 1.45 -26.76
N ALA A 193 -2.12 0.15 -26.75
CA ALA A 193 -3.27 -0.47 -26.10
C ALA A 193 -2.74 -1.57 -25.19
N LEU A 194 -3.10 -1.52 -23.91
CA LEU A 194 -2.76 -2.55 -22.95
C LEU A 194 -3.96 -2.83 -22.06
N ASP A 195 -4.13 -4.09 -21.69
CA ASP A 195 -5.05 -4.46 -20.64
C ASP A 195 -4.25 -4.68 -19.36
N VAL A 196 -4.74 -4.16 -18.25
CA VAL A 196 -4.09 -4.25 -16.94
C VAL A 196 -5.06 -4.75 -15.87
N PHE A 197 -4.50 -5.34 -14.82
CA PHE A 197 -5.24 -5.74 -13.64
C PHE A 197 -4.36 -5.68 -12.40
N GLY A 198 -4.97 -5.27 -11.29
CA GLY A 198 -4.40 -5.37 -9.95
C GLY A 198 -3.03 -4.74 -9.75
N PRO A 199 -2.83 -3.43 -10.00
CA PRO A 199 -1.65 -2.73 -9.51
C PRO A 199 -1.48 -2.93 -8.00
N GLN A 200 -0.26 -3.22 -7.58
CA GLN A 200 0.10 -3.43 -6.18
C GLN A 200 1.45 -2.83 -5.88
N LEU A 201 1.55 -2.16 -4.74
CA LEU A 201 2.81 -1.65 -4.19
C LEU A 201 2.92 -2.07 -2.72
N GLU A 202 4.09 -2.53 -2.32
CA GLU A 202 4.35 -3.04 -0.96
C GLU A 202 5.74 -2.59 -0.48
N ALA A 203 5.86 -2.24 0.81
CA ALA A 203 7.14 -1.85 1.44
C ALA A 203 7.94 -3.09 1.90
N GLN A 204 8.29 -3.94 0.93
CA GLN A 204 9.05 -5.18 1.15
C GLN A 204 9.90 -5.52 -0.09
N ILE A 205 10.82 -6.46 0.07
CA ILE A 205 11.85 -6.79 -0.93
C ILE A 205 11.28 -7.53 -2.15
N ALA A 206 10.20 -8.32 -1.97
CA ALA A 206 9.61 -9.14 -3.02
C ALA A 206 8.09 -9.03 -3.01
N THR A 207 7.45 -9.12 -4.17
CA THR A 207 5.99 -8.99 -4.26
C THR A 207 5.30 -10.20 -3.64
N SER A 208 4.21 -9.97 -2.91
CA SER A 208 3.37 -11.06 -2.37
C SER A 208 2.28 -11.44 -3.36
N ALA A 209 1.35 -12.34 -2.99
CA ALA A 209 0.15 -12.56 -3.78
C ALA A 209 -0.65 -11.26 -3.96
N TYR A 210 -1.50 -11.20 -4.99
CA TYR A 210 -2.33 -10.02 -5.22
C TYR A 210 -3.31 -9.79 -4.06
N LYS A 211 -3.38 -8.54 -3.60
CA LYS A 211 -4.28 -8.05 -2.56
C LYS A 211 -5.08 -6.89 -3.11
N ARG A 212 -6.39 -7.11 -3.25
CA ARG A 212 -7.33 -6.04 -3.60
C ARG A 212 -7.30 -4.95 -2.54
N SER A 213 -7.25 -3.69 -2.98
CA SER A 213 -7.45 -2.52 -2.13
C SER A 213 -8.76 -1.82 -2.41
N SER A 214 -9.17 -1.03 -1.42
CA SER A 214 -10.41 -0.23 -1.39
C SER A 214 -10.04 1.27 -1.45
N PRO A 215 -10.95 2.23 -1.19
CA PRO A 215 -10.56 3.65 -1.15
C PRO A 215 -9.42 3.96 -0.17
N GLN A 216 -9.35 3.22 0.94
CA GLN A 216 -8.21 3.28 1.86
C GLN A 216 -7.18 2.23 1.43
N GLY A 217 -6.01 2.69 0.96
CA GLY A 217 -4.81 1.87 0.76
C GLY A 217 -4.11 1.58 2.10
N GLY A 218 -3.01 0.82 2.04
CA GLY A 218 -2.20 0.43 3.21
C GLY A 218 -1.31 1.53 3.81
N VAL A 219 -1.62 2.80 3.55
CA VAL A 219 -0.86 3.96 4.06
C VAL A 219 -1.71 4.68 5.09
N PHE A 220 -1.23 4.71 6.33
CA PHE A 220 -1.94 5.23 7.48
C PHE A 220 -1.18 6.42 8.06
N SER A 221 -1.49 7.62 7.55
CA SER A 221 -0.99 8.87 8.11
C SER A 221 -1.56 9.07 9.52
N ASN A 222 -0.78 9.68 10.41
CA ASN A 222 -1.16 9.92 11.81
C ASN A 222 -1.45 8.65 12.64
N ALA A 223 -0.89 7.50 12.26
CA ALA A 223 -0.86 6.32 13.13
C ALA A 223 0.02 6.62 14.36
N ARG A 224 -0.27 6.01 15.50
CA ARG A 224 0.46 6.26 16.76
C ARG A 224 0.73 4.96 17.49
N PHE A 225 1.72 4.96 18.39
CA PHE A 225 1.88 3.84 19.31
C PHE A 225 0.67 3.76 20.26
N ASP A 226 0.15 2.56 20.50
CA ASP A 226 -0.91 2.29 21.49
C ASP A 226 -0.32 1.82 22.83
N GLN A 227 0.85 2.35 23.17
CA GLN A 227 1.56 1.99 24.39
C GLN A 227 2.42 3.15 24.87
N GLN A 228 2.55 3.29 26.20
CA GLN A 228 3.35 4.33 26.84
C GLN A 228 4.77 3.87 27.16
N VAL A 229 5.05 2.57 27.04
CA VAL A 229 6.36 1.98 27.34
C VAL A 229 6.70 1.00 26.24
N LEU A 230 7.87 1.20 25.61
CA LEU A 230 8.48 0.20 24.75
C LEU A 230 9.28 -0.76 25.65
N ARG A 231 8.89 -2.04 25.67
CA ARG A 231 9.55 -3.05 26.52
C ARG A 231 10.60 -3.80 25.74
N ASP A 232 11.85 -3.69 26.16
CA ASP A 232 12.94 -4.53 25.65
C ASP A 232 12.93 -5.90 26.34
N GLN A 233 13.09 -6.96 25.55
CA GLN A 233 13.41 -8.30 26.03
C GLN A 233 14.70 -8.76 25.38
N LEU A 234 15.79 -8.75 26.17
CA LEU A 234 17.07 -9.29 25.74
C LEU A 234 16.98 -10.83 25.70
N VAL A 235 16.98 -11.40 24.49
CA VAL A 235 16.90 -12.86 24.27
C VAL A 235 18.27 -13.50 24.03
N GLY A 236 19.32 -12.68 23.98
CA GLY A 236 20.72 -13.09 23.87
C GLY A 236 21.63 -11.87 23.72
N PRO A 237 22.96 -12.04 23.65
CA PRO A 237 23.87 -10.93 23.37
C PRO A 237 23.49 -10.26 22.03
N GLN A 238 23.23 -8.95 22.08
CA GLN A 238 22.85 -8.13 20.92
C GLN A 238 21.59 -8.60 20.19
N ARG A 239 20.65 -9.18 20.94
CA ARG A 239 19.39 -9.70 20.41
C ARG A 239 18.24 -9.23 21.27
N HIS A 240 17.43 -8.36 20.70
CA HIS A 240 16.27 -7.76 21.34
C HIS A 240 14.99 -8.35 20.78
N SER A 241 13.95 -8.37 21.61
CA SER A 241 12.60 -8.76 21.22
C SER A 241 11.59 -7.82 21.87
N THR A 242 10.55 -7.47 21.13
CA THR A 242 9.48 -6.63 21.63
C THR A 242 8.18 -6.82 20.87
N LYS A 243 7.10 -6.29 21.44
CA LYS A 243 5.83 -6.15 20.76
C LYS A 243 5.48 -4.69 20.63
N VAL A 244 5.06 -4.31 19.44
CA VAL A 244 4.63 -2.96 19.13
C VAL A 244 3.16 -2.98 18.76
N ARG A 245 2.37 -2.16 19.44
CA ARG A 245 0.99 -1.91 19.05
C ARG A 245 0.87 -0.54 18.41
N ILE A 246 0.28 -0.50 17.23
CA ILE A 246 0.03 0.71 16.45
C ILE A 246 -1.48 0.90 16.36
N LEU A 247 -1.93 2.14 16.49
CA LEU A 247 -3.32 2.55 16.41
C LEU A 247 -3.48 3.62 15.34
N TRP A 248 -4.52 3.49 14.55
CA TRP A 248 -4.92 4.51 13.59
C TRP A 248 -6.42 4.77 13.70
N THR A 249 -6.77 6.03 13.55
CA THR A 249 -8.14 6.53 13.48
C THR A 249 -8.19 7.51 12.32
N PRO A 250 -9.16 7.41 11.40
CA PRO A 250 -9.30 8.40 10.35
C PRO A 250 -9.53 9.76 10.98
N SER A 251 -8.90 10.79 10.41
CA SER A 251 -9.26 12.17 10.70
C SER A 251 -10.73 12.36 10.36
N LEU A 252 -11.52 12.91 11.31
CA LEU A 252 -12.88 13.36 11.04
C LEU A 252 -12.81 14.32 9.84
N ALA A 253 -13.55 14.01 8.78
CA ALA A 253 -13.69 14.87 7.60
C ALA A 253 -14.51 16.12 7.94
#